data_AF-A0A0G1TVT9-F1
#
_entry.id   AF-A0A0G1TVT9-F1
#
_cell.length_a   1.000
_cell.length_b   1.000
_cell.length_c   1.000
_cell.angle_alpha   90.00
_cell.angle_beta   90.00
_cell.angle_gamma   90.00
#
_symmetry.space_group_name_H-M   'P 1'
#
loop_
_entity.id
_entity.type
_entity.pdbx_description
1 polymer ?
#
loop_
_entity_poly.entity_id
_entity_poly.type
_entity_poly.pdbx_seq_one_letter_code
_entity_poly.pdbx_strand_id
1 'polypeptide(L)'
;FRVKEMIGKNPGDLWGGKMSPSFYRKMWRVIKTKKKPFVGSVRNLKKDGTAYWQKLCIVPVLDDKSGLKYFLGIEPKINGEENQNASGGD
;
A
#
# COMPACT_ATOMS: atom_id res chain seq x y z
N PHE A 1 5.87 -10.85 5.60
CA PHE A 1 5.44 -12.16 5.09
C PHE A 1 6.63 -12.89 4.50
N ARG A 2 6.67 -14.23 4.54
CA ARG A 2 7.64 -15.01 3.75
C ARG A 2 7.22 -14.96 2.28
N VAL A 3 8.17 -15.02 1.35
CA VAL A 3 7.91 -14.93 -0.10
C VAL A 3 6.82 -15.91 -0.55
N LYS A 4 6.86 -17.17 -0.07
CA LYS A 4 5.85 -18.19 -0.38
C LYS A 4 4.42 -17.83 0.06
N GLU A 5 4.26 -17.00 1.09
CA GLU A 5 2.94 -16.58 1.60
C GLU A 5 2.35 -15.42 0.78
N MET A 6 3.17 -14.78 -0.06
CA MET A 6 2.82 -13.59 -0.83
C MET A 6 2.48 -13.90 -2.28
N ILE A 7 3.13 -14.93 -2.87
CA ILE A 7 2.90 -15.31 -4.26
C ILE A 7 1.44 -15.74 -4.45
N GLY A 8 0.76 -15.13 -5.43
CA GLY A 8 -0.62 -15.44 -5.78
C GLY A 8 -1.71 -14.76 -4.93
N LYS A 9 -1.34 -13.98 -3.91
CA LYS A 9 -2.30 -13.21 -3.11
C LYS A 9 -2.35 -11.76 -3.56
N ASN A 10 -3.53 -11.13 -3.45
CA ASN A 10 -3.62 -9.70 -3.67
C ASN A 10 -3.02 -8.96 -2.47
N PRO A 11 -2.38 -7.79 -2.67
CA PRO A 11 -1.84 -6.99 -1.57
C PRO A 11 -2.88 -6.63 -0.50
N GLY A 12 -4.14 -6.43 -0.90
CA GLY A 12 -5.24 -6.19 0.05
C GLY A 12 -5.47 -7.36 1.02
N ASP A 13 -5.26 -8.60 0.58
CA ASP A 13 -5.36 -9.79 1.43
C ASP A 13 -4.18 -9.86 2.42
N LEU A 14 -3.01 -9.41 1.98
CA LEU A 14 -1.80 -9.34 2.81
C LEU A 14 -1.88 -8.23 3.87
N TRP A 15 -2.56 -7.13 3.59
CA TRP A 15 -2.79 -6.05 4.56
C TRP A 15 -3.98 -6.30 5.50
N GLY A 16 -4.54 -7.51 5.45
CA GLY A 16 -5.64 -7.91 6.34
C GLY A 16 -7.01 -7.34 5.97
N GLY A 17 -7.17 -6.79 4.75
CA GLY A 17 -8.48 -6.39 4.21
C GLY A 17 -9.20 -5.26 4.94
N LYS A 18 -8.55 -4.58 5.91
CA LYS A 18 -9.22 -3.64 6.83
C LYS A 18 -9.36 -2.21 6.31
N MET A 19 -8.88 -1.92 5.11
CA MET A 19 -9.07 -0.62 4.49
C MET A 19 -10.47 -0.52 3.87
N SER A 20 -11.02 0.69 3.85
CA SER A 20 -12.34 0.91 3.27
C SER A 20 -12.36 0.55 1.77
N PRO A 21 -13.52 0.14 1.21
CA PRO A 21 -13.65 -0.06 -0.22
C PRO A 21 -13.29 1.19 -1.04
N SER A 22 -13.54 2.39 -0.50
CA SER A 22 -13.17 3.65 -1.14
C SER A 22 -11.66 3.86 -1.23
N PHE A 23 -10.90 3.43 -0.22
CA PHE A 23 -9.44 3.45 -0.26
C PHE A 23 -8.92 2.59 -1.41
N TYR A 24 -9.37 1.33 -1.52
CA TYR A 24 -8.94 0.44 -2.59
C TYR A 24 -9.35 0.95 -3.98
N ARG A 25 -10.56 1.48 -4.13
CA ARG A 25 -10.99 2.11 -5.39
C ARG A 25 -10.09 3.27 -5.78
N LYS A 26 -9.72 4.15 -4.82
CA LYS A 26 -8.82 5.28 -5.07
C LYS A 26 -7.44 4.77 -5.49
N MET A 27 -6.88 3.82 -4.74
CA MET A 27 -5.58 3.21 -5.02
C MET A 27 -5.54 2.62 -6.43
N TRP A 28 -6.47 1.71 -6.76
CA TRP A 28 -6.53 1.06 -8.07
C TRP A 28 -6.70 2.06 -9.21
N ARG A 29 -7.55 3.08 -9.04
CA ARG A 29 -7.71 4.15 -10.04
C ARG A 29 -6.41 4.91 -10.27
N VAL A 30 -5.63 5.18 -9.22
CA VAL A 30 -4.35 5.91 -9.33
C VAL A 30 -3.30 5.05 -10.06
N ILE A 31 -3.08 3.82 -9.61
CA ILE A 31 -1.98 3.00 -10.14
C ILE A 31 -2.32 2.35 -11.49
N LYS A 32 -3.58 1.94 -11.71
CA LYS A 32 -4.00 1.21 -12.92
C LYS A 32 -4.49 2.13 -14.03
N THR A 33 -5.37 3.07 -13.71
CA THR A 33 -5.98 3.96 -14.72
C THR A 33 -5.11 5.17 -14.98
N LYS A 34 -4.71 5.89 -13.93
CA LYS A 34 -3.89 7.10 -14.08
C LYS A 34 -2.40 6.79 -14.31
N LYS A 35 -1.97 5.55 -14.07
CA LYS A 35 -0.57 5.11 -14.17
C LYS A 35 0.37 6.01 -13.36
N LYS A 36 -0.06 6.45 -12.18
CA LYS A 36 0.71 7.30 -11.27
C LYS A 36 1.06 6.55 -9.98
N PRO A 37 2.16 6.92 -9.31
CA PRO A 37 2.47 6.40 -7.98
C PRO A 37 1.34 6.70 -6.98
N PHE A 38 1.10 5.75 -6.08
CA PHE A 38 0.20 5.92 -4.94
C PHE A 38 0.99 5.82 -3.65
N VAL A 39 0.76 6.75 -2.72
CA VAL A 39 1.28 6.71 -1.36
C VAL A 39 0.09 6.75 -0.41
N GLY A 40 0.08 5.85 0.57
CA GLY A 40 -0.98 5.78 1.57
C GLY A 40 -0.51 5.06 2.84
N SER A 41 -1.35 5.11 3.87
CA SER A 41 -1.14 4.35 5.11
C SER A 41 -2.16 3.23 5.17
N VAL A 42 -1.71 2.01 5.44
CA VAL A 42 -2.57 0.84 5.63
C VAL A 42 -2.51 0.36 7.07
N ARG A 43 -3.64 -0.09 7.60
CA ARG A 43 -3.70 -0.67 8.95
C ARG A 43 -3.45 -2.17 8.84
N ASN A 44 -2.25 -2.60 9.24
CA ASN A 44 -1.83 -3.99 9.20
C ASN A 44 -1.91 -4.63 10.61
N LEU A 45 -1.84 -5.95 10.69
CA LEU A 45 -1.82 -6.70 11.94
C LEU A 45 -0.46 -7.38 12.13
N LYS A 46 0.11 -7.26 13.33
CA LYS A 46 1.23 -8.08 13.75
C LYS A 46 0.76 -9.52 13.97
N LYS A 47 1.71 -10.46 14.05
CA LYS A 47 1.40 -11.86 14.36
C LYS A 47 0.72 -12.04 15.73
N ASP A 48 0.98 -11.13 16.66
CA ASP A 48 0.34 -11.06 17.98
C ASP A 48 -1.08 -10.45 17.96
N GLY A 49 -1.58 -10.04 16.79
CA GLY A 49 -2.91 -9.43 16.63
C GLY A 49 -2.93 -7.91 16.84
N THR A 50 -1.83 -7.28 17.24
CA THR A 50 -1.76 -5.83 17.42
C THR A 50 -1.82 -5.11 16.08
N ALA A 51 -2.74 -4.15 15.95
CA ALA A 51 -2.84 -3.32 14.76
C ALA A 51 -1.79 -2.21 14.75
N TYR A 52 -1.19 -1.96 13.59
CA TYR A 52 -0.25 -0.86 13.37
C TYR A 52 -0.48 -0.22 12.01
N TRP A 53 -0.12 1.06 11.91
CA TRP A 53 -0.11 1.77 10.63
C TRP A 53 1.22 1.54 9.93
N GLN A 54 1.15 1.22 8.64
CA GLN A 54 2.30 1.05 7.78
C GLN A 54 2.17 1.98 6.58
N LYS A 55 3.20 2.79 6.30
CA LYS A 55 3.29 3.54 5.05
C LYS A 55 3.48 2.54 3.90
N LEU A 56 2.79 2.81 2.80
CA LEU A 56 2.77 1.99 1.60
C LEU A 56 2.94 2.91 0.38
N CYS A 57 3.90 2.58 -0.47
CA CYS A 57 4.08 3.17 -1.78
C CYS A 57 3.86 2.11 -2.86
N ILE A 58 3.07 2.42 -3.88
CA ILE A 58 2.87 1.56 -5.04
C ILE A 58 3.19 2.34 -6.30
N VAL A 59 4.12 1.83 -7.09
CA VAL A 59 4.57 2.45 -8.34
C VAL A 59 4.21 1.53 -9.51
N PRO A 60 3.45 2.01 -10.51
CA PRO A 60 3.23 1.25 -11.74
C PRO A 60 4.52 1.22 -12.56
N VAL A 61 4.90 0.03 -13.03
CA VAL A 61 6.01 -0.19 -13.95
C VAL A 61 5.42 -0.35 -15.35
N LEU A 62 5.78 0.57 -16.24
CA LEU A 62 5.29 0.58 -17.61
C LEU A 62 6.33 -0.04 -18.56
N ASP A 63 5.85 -0.59 -19.67
CA ASP A 63 6.71 -0.96 -20.80
C ASP A 63 7.00 0.24 -21.73
N ASP A 64 7.80 0.02 -22.77
CA ASP A 64 8.19 1.04 -23.75
C ASP A 64 7.01 1.61 -24.54
N LYS A 65 5.86 0.91 -24.56
CA LYS A 65 4.61 1.35 -25.18
C LYS A 65 3.66 2.00 -24.17
N SER A 66 4.16 2.36 -22.99
CA SER A 66 3.38 2.87 -21.86
C SER A 66 2.29 1.91 -21.35
N GLY A 67 2.37 0.62 -21.71
CA GLY A 67 1.52 -0.44 -21.19
C GLY A 67 1.87 -0.76 -19.75
N LEU A 68 0.87 -1.00 -18.91
CA LEU A 68 1.11 -1.40 -17.53
C LEU A 68 1.63 -2.85 -17.49
N LYS A 69 2.86 -3.05 -17.02
CA LYS A 69 3.51 -4.36 -16.97
C LYS A 69 3.49 -4.97 -15.58
N TYR A 70 3.88 -4.17 -14.56
CA TYR A 70 3.93 -4.62 -13.17
C TYR A 70 3.55 -3.49 -12.20
N PHE A 71 3.45 -3.83 -10.91
CA PHE A 71 3.42 -2.88 -9.81
C PHE A 71 4.56 -3.19 -8.85
N LEU A 72 5.28 -2.15 -8.42
CA LEU A 72 6.26 -2.23 -7.36
C LEU A 72 5.66 -1.69 -6.06
N GLY A 73 5.54 -2.54 -5.05
CA GLY A 73 5.10 -2.16 -3.70
C GLY A 73 6.30 -1.98 -2.77
N ILE A 74 6.37 -0.86 -2.07
CA ILE A 74 7.42 -0.54 -1.10
C ILE A 74 6.74 -0.22 0.24
N GLU A 75 7.15 -0.92 1.29
CA GLU A 75 6.67 -0.75 2.66
C GLU A 75 7.85 -0.26 3.52
N PRO A 76 8.14 1.05 3.52
CA PRO A 76 9.26 1.57 4.30
C PRO A 76 9.01 1.35 5.79
N LYS A 77 10.00 0.77 6.47
CA LYS A 77 10.01 0.77 7.94
C LYS A 77 10.28 2.18 8.42
N ILE A 78 9.35 2.74 9.16
CA ILE A 78 9.58 3.99 9.88
C ILE A 78 10.28 3.60 11.16
N ASN A 79 11.60 3.73 11.20
CA ASN A 79 12.40 3.52 12.40
C ASN A 79 12.53 4.87 13.11
N GLY A 80 11.76 5.09 14.19
CA GLY A 80 11.98 6.16 15.17
C GLY A 80 11.71 7.60 14.70
N GLU A 81 10.80 8.29 15.41
CA GLU A 81 10.64 9.76 15.44
C GLU A 81 10.10 10.46 14.19
N GLU A 82 8.91 10.07 13.72
CA GLU A 82 8.02 11.05 13.09
C GLU A 82 6.70 11.05 13.87
N ASN A 83 6.57 12.05 14.73
CA ASN A 83 5.45 12.30 15.62
C ASN A 83 4.10 12.25 14.89
N GLN A 84 3.08 11.94 15.68
CA GLN A 84 1.66 11.90 15.35
C GLN A 84 1.07 13.29 14.99
N ASN A 85 1.77 14.10 14.18
CA ASN A 85 1.31 15.44 13.79
C ASN A 85 0.93 15.47 12.30
N ALA A 86 -0.24 14.91 12.01
CA ALA A 86 -1.05 15.33 10.85
C ALA A 86 -2.54 15.33 11.25
N SER A 87 -2.82 15.93 12.39
CA SER A 87 -4.12 16.49 12.75
C SER A 87 -3.96 18.01 12.69
N GLY A 88 -4.34 18.63 11.59
CA GLY A 88 -4.32 20.09 11.42
C GLY A 88 -4.36 20.42 9.93
N GLY A 89 -5.34 21.14 9.41
CA GLY A 89 -6.56 21.67 9.99
C GLY A 89 -7.48 22.05 8.83
N ASP A 90 -8.78 22.08 9.11
CA ASP A 90 -9.76 22.92 8.43
C ASP A 90 -10.46 23.72 9.55
#